data_AF-A0A7K4AEN9-F1
#
_entry.id   AF-A0A7K4AEN9-F1
#
_cell.length_a   1.000
_cell.length_b   1.000
_cell.length_c   1.000
_cell.angle_alpha   90.00
_cell.angle_beta   90.00
_cell.angle_gamma   90.00
#
_symmetry.space_group_name_H-M   'P 1'
#
loop_
_entity.id
_entity.type
_entity.pdbx_description
1 polymer ?
#
loop_
_entity_poly.entity_id
_entity_poly.type
_entity_poly.pdbx_seq_one_letter_code
_entity_poly.pdbx_strand_id
1 'polypeptide(L)'
;MRLTANDTIKFGILTGVLAMFFDAAVSHGLFWQNDPFWSYWIADGLLITTIVSAGTAIIGIGIWQGFVLMGFQTLALEIYYQFLSPVGLPREPYWLSRFEIWTSGIPVHYLTYTAGFLLALWIWRRGHRLKKIMQNIEPKRIAFTTLIAAPFVLILDGIITQGIFLGYFTGITFLVHRFIIAFVFIYLWSSYVGFDGKGLISGALILSLLWSTFNMYLGAVGLPKDFPFFLSYDVLWAKVFPGALISTLLGLLIARMLMPEGVKQA
;
A
#
# COMPACT_ATOMS: atom_id res chain seq x y z
N MET A 1 16.97 14.84 -17.61
CA MET A 1 17.22 13.40 -17.87
C MET A 1 16.15 12.95 -18.85
N ARG A 2 16.50 12.34 -19.99
CA ARG A 2 15.50 11.89 -20.98
C ARG A 2 14.90 10.59 -20.48
N LEU A 3 13.60 10.57 -20.18
CA LEU A 3 12.89 9.37 -19.74
C LEU A 3 12.84 8.35 -20.87
N THR A 4 13.01 7.07 -20.55
CA THR A 4 12.75 6.00 -21.52
C THR A 4 11.26 5.61 -21.49
N ALA A 5 10.78 4.97 -22.55
CA ALA A 5 9.43 4.39 -22.55
C ALA A 5 9.24 3.40 -21.38
N ASN A 6 10.27 2.61 -21.07
CA ASN A 6 10.25 1.65 -19.96
C ASN A 6 10.11 2.33 -18.60
N ASP A 7 10.83 3.43 -18.38
CA ASP A 7 10.73 4.20 -17.12
C ASP A 7 9.31 4.77 -16.95
N THR A 8 8.75 5.32 -18.03
CA THR A 8 7.42 5.92 -18.05
C THR A 8 6.33 4.89 -17.71
N ILE A 9 6.36 3.73 -18.38
CA ILE A 9 5.39 2.65 -18.16
C ILE A 9 5.48 2.10 -16.73
N LYS A 10 6.69 1.77 -16.27
CA LYS A 10 6.90 1.24 -14.92
C LYS A 10 6.47 2.23 -13.85
N PHE A 11 6.76 3.51 -14.06
CA PHE A 11 6.38 4.56 -13.14
C PHE A 11 4.85 4.73 -13.06
N GLY A 12 4.16 4.72 -14.21
CA GLY A 12 2.70 4.80 -14.25
C GLY A 12 2.01 3.61 -13.60
N ILE A 13 2.50 2.38 -13.84
CA ILE A 13 1.98 1.17 -13.17
C ILE A 13 2.22 1.24 -11.67
N LEU A 14 3.44 1.59 -11.24
CA LEU A 14 3.77 1.74 -9.82
C LEU A 14 2.87 2.79 -9.15
N THR A 15 2.63 3.91 -9.83
CA THR A 15 1.75 4.96 -9.33
C THR A 15 0.32 4.48 -9.19
N GLY A 16 -0.24 3.81 -10.20
CA GLY A 16 -1.62 3.29 -10.14
C GLY A 16 -1.81 2.31 -8.98
N VAL A 17 -0.87 1.37 -8.81
CA VAL A 17 -0.90 0.40 -7.69
C VAL A 17 -0.83 1.11 -6.33
N LEU A 18 0.09 2.07 -6.16
CA LEU A 18 0.28 2.74 -4.88
C LEU A 18 -0.85 3.72 -4.56
N ALA A 19 -1.31 4.49 -5.54
CA ALA A 19 -2.44 5.39 -5.38
C ALA A 19 -3.70 4.62 -5.01
N MET A 20 -3.98 3.50 -5.69
CA MET A 20 -5.12 2.66 -5.37
C MET A 20 -5.00 2.04 -3.98
N PHE A 21 -3.80 1.63 -3.58
CA PHE A 21 -3.55 1.16 -2.22
C PHE A 21 -3.84 2.24 -1.17
N PHE A 22 -3.39 3.48 -1.38
CA PHE A 22 -3.69 4.58 -0.47
C PHE A 22 -5.18 4.90 -0.43
N ASP A 23 -5.88 4.85 -1.56
CA ASP A 23 -7.32 5.05 -1.59
C ASP A 23 -8.07 3.95 -0.81
N ALA A 24 -7.68 2.69 -1.01
CA ALA A 24 -8.23 1.55 -0.28
C ALA A 24 -7.95 1.59 1.22
N ALA A 25 -6.71 1.90 1.60
CA ALA A 25 -6.29 1.92 2.99
C ALA A 25 -6.81 3.15 3.73
N VAL A 26 -6.76 4.33 3.10
CA VAL A 26 -6.97 5.61 3.78
C VAL A 26 -8.35 6.17 3.47
N SER A 27 -8.72 6.40 2.21
CA SER A 27 -10.05 6.97 1.89
C SER A 27 -11.15 6.05 2.39
N HIS A 28 -11.14 4.80 1.91
CA HIS A 28 -12.17 3.81 2.19
C HIS A 28 -11.98 3.15 3.54
N GLY A 29 -10.74 2.84 3.91
CA GLY A 29 -10.43 2.19 5.19
C GLY A 29 -10.52 3.09 6.42
N LEU A 30 -10.03 4.34 6.34
CA LEU A 30 -9.95 5.25 7.50
C LEU A 30 -11.05 6.31 7.50
N PHE A 31 -11.28 6.99 6.38
CA PHE A 31 -12.18 8.15 6.33
C PHE A 31 -13.64 7.76 6.14
N TRP A 32 -13.95 6.88 5.18
CA TRP A 32 -15.32 6.51 4.84
C TRP A 32 -15.77 5.18 5.45
N GLN A 33 -14.84 4.34 5.88
CA GLN A 33 -15.09 3.04 6.52
C GLN A 33 -16.05 2.16 5.69
N ASN A 34 -15.81 2.08 4.39
CA ASN A 34 -16.63 1.35 3.43
C ASN A 34 -15.78 0.51 2.47
N ASP A 35 -16.38 -0.53 1.89
CA ASP A 35 -15.74 -1.34 0.85
C ASP A 35 -16.44 -1.08 -0.49
N PRO A 36 -15.81 -0.39 -1.45
CA PRO A 36 -16.30 -0.31 -2.80
C PRO A 36 -16.05 -1.64 -3.52
N PHE A 37 -16.94 -2.00 -4.45
CA PHE A 37 -16.85 -3.27 -5.18
C PHE A 37 -15.50 -3.42 -5.90
N TRP A 38 -14.97 -4.65 -5.98
CA TRP A 38 -13.65 -4.94 -6.57
C TRP A 38 -13.43 -4.41 -8.00
N SER A 39 -14.49 -4.27 -8.78
CA SER A 39 -14.44 -3.72 -10.13
C SER A 39 -14.05 -2.23 -10.15
N TYR A 40 -14.43 -1.47 -9.11
CA TYR A 40 -13.99 -0.09 -8.92
C TYR A 40 -12.48 -0.02 -8.76
N TRP A 41 -11.90 -0.85 -7.87
CA TRP A 41 -10.47 -0.86 -7.61
C TRP A 41 -9.63 -1.12 -8.86
N ILE A 42 -10.09 -2.02 -9.74
CA ILE A 42 -9.40 -2.31 -10.99
C ILE A 42 -9.55 -1.16 -11.97
N ALA A 43 -10.76 -0.65 -12.17
CA ALA A 43 -11.03 0.41 -13.14
C ALA A 43 -10.29 1.70 -12.79
N ASP A 44 -10.35 2.13 -11.53
CA ASP A 44 -9.70 3.36 -11.07
C ASP A 44 -8.17 3.22 -11.10
N GLY A 45 -7.61 2.11 -10.61
CA GLY A 45 -6.18 1.83 -10.70
C GLY A 45 -5.64 1.87 -12.14
N LEU A 46 -6.39 1.31 -13.10
CA LEU A 46 -6.05 1.36 -14.53
C LEU A 46 -6.17 2.78 -15.12
N LEU A 47 -7.16 3.56 -14.69
CA LEU A 47 -7.32 4.95 -15.09
C LEU A 47 -6.14 5.79 -14.61
N ILE A 48 -5.73 5.66 -13.35
CA ILE A 48 -4.54 6.31 -12.78
C ILE A 48 -3.31 5.93 -13.58
N THR A 49 -3.08 4.63 -13.82
CA THR A 49 -1.94 4.17 -14.63
C THR A 49 -1.95 4.76 -16.03
N THR A 50 -3.11 4.87 -16.67
CA THR A 50 -3.26 5.43 -18.01
C THR A 50 -2.90 6.92 -18.03
N ILE A 51 -3.51 7.71 -17.15
CA ILE A 51 -3.29 9.16 -17.07
C ILE A 51 -1.83 9.45 -16.70
N VAL A 52 -1.27 8.74 -15.72
CA VAL A 52 0.12 8.96 -15.31
C VAL A 52 1.10 8.52 -16.38
N SER A 53 0.91 7.38 -17.04
CA SER A 53 1.83 6.94 -18.10
C SER A 53 1.81 7.90 -19.29
N ALA A 54 0.62 8.30 -19.75
CA ALA A 54 0.48 9.25 -20.85
C ALA A 54 1.00 10.64 -20.47
N GLY A 55 0.63 11.12 -19.28
CA GLY A 55 1.05 12.43 -18.78
C GLY A 55 2.55 12.52 -18.58
N THR A 56 3.16 11.55 -17.91
CA THR A 56 4.61 11.56 -17.68
C THR A 56 5.43 11.40 -18.96
N ALA A 57 4.87 10.78 -20.02
CA ALA A 57 5.49 10.77 -21.35
C ALA A 57 5.58 12.18 -21.97
N ILE A 58 4.63 13.07 -21.65
CA ILE A 58 4.51 14.41 -22.24
C ILE A 58 5.21 15.46 -21.37
N ILE A 59 4.88 15.52 -20.07
CA ILE A 59 5.33 16.58 -19.15
C ILE A 59 6.45 16.14 -18.19
N GLY A 60 6.84 14.86 -18.24
CA GLY A 60 7.90 14.27 -17.42
C GLY A 60 7.45 13.79 -16.04
N ILE A 61 8.42 13.33 -15.24
CA ILE A 61 8.22 12.84 -13.87
C ILE A 61 8.74 13.90 -12.88
N GLY A 62 7.89 14.37 -11.98
CA GLY A 62 8.26 15.33 -10.94
C GLY A 62 7.11 15.66 -10.00
N ILE A 63 7.39 16.46 -8.97
CA ILE A 63 6.40 16.80 -7.93
C ILE A 63 5.27 17.64 -8.53
N TRP A 64 5.62 18.69 -9.29
CA TRP A 64 4.64 19.55 -9.94
C TRP A 64 3.78 18.79 -10.95
N GLN A 65 4.42 17.95 -11.77
CA GLN A 65 3.73 17.06 -12.70
C GLN A 65 2.77 16.13 -11.96
N GLY A 66 3.19 15.60 -10.81
CA GLY A 66 2.33 14.79 -9.94
C GLY A 66 1.05 15.50 -9.55
N PHE A 67 1.15 16.71 -8.98
CA PHE A 67 -0.04 17.48 -8.60
C PHE A 67 -0.99 17.72 -9.77
N VAL A 68 -0.45 18.10 -10.93
CA VAL A 68 -1.26 18.32 -12.14
C VAL A 68 -1.96 17.02 -12.58
N LEU A 69 -1.22 15.92 -12.68
CA LEU A 69 -1.76 14.64 -13.15
C LEU A 69 -2.78 14.04 -12.17
N MET A 70 -2.57 14.17 -10.86
CA MET A 70 -3.54 13.74 -9.86
C MET A 70 -4.79 14.61 -9.88
N GLY A 71 -4.65 15.92 -10.17
CA GLY A 71 -5.81 16.79 -10.37
C GLY A 71 -6.65 16.37 -11.57
N PHE A 72 -6.00 16.04 -12.68
CA PHE A 72 -6.69 15.48 -13.85
C PHE A 72 -7.32 14.12 -13.58
N GLN A 73 -6.64 13.23 -12.85
CA GLN A 73 -7.19 11.94 -12.44
C GLN A 73 -8.46 12.11 -11.61
N THR A 74 -8.39 12.91 -10.55
CA THR A 74 -9.54 13.15 -9.68
C THR A 74 -10.69 13.74 -10.50
N LEU A 75 -10.43 14.75 -11.33
CA LEU A 75 -11.47 15.32 -12.20
C LEU A 75 -12.08 14.28 -13.15
N ALA A 76 -11.26 13.43 -13.77
CA ALA A 76 -11.73 12.39 -14.68
C ALA A 76 -12.64 11.37 -13.96
N LEU A 77 -12.25 10.96 -12.75
CA LEU A 77 -13.06 10.08 -11.92
C LEU A 77 -14.39 10.72 -11.52
N GLU A 78 -14.39 11.99 -11.16
CA GLU A 78 -15.61 12.71 -10.80
C GLU A 78 -16.56 12.87 -11.99
N ILE A 79 -16.02 13.21 -13.17
CA ILE A 79 -16.82 13.26 -14.40
C ILE A 79 -17.41 11.88 -14.68
N TYR A 80 -16.64 10.81 -14.48
CA TYR A 80 -17.14 9.46 -14.63
C TYR A 80 -18.31 9.18 -13.67
N TYR A 81 -18.16 9.49 -12.39
CA TYR A 81 -19.24 9.30 -11.40
C TYR A 81 -20.49 10.14 -11.69
N GLN A 82 -20.32 11.38 -12.14
CA GLN A 82 -21.44 12.29 -12.35
C GLN A 82 -22.19 12.07 -13.65
N PHE A 83 -21.51 11.65 -14.71
CA PHE A 83 -22.08 11.67 -16.06
C PHE A 83 -22.05 10.32 -16.78
N LEU A 84 -21.13 9.42 -16.42
CA LEU A 84 -20.83 8.24 -17.23
C LEU A 84 -21.05 6.91 -16.50
N SER A 85 -21.19 6.90 -15.17
CA SER A 85 -21.37 5.67 -14.40
C SER A 85 -22.69 4.99 -14.86
N PRO A 86 -22.63 3.82 -15.54
CA PRO A 86 -23.82 3.09 -15.91
C PRO A 86 -24.41 2.43 -14.66
N VAL A 87 -25.73 2.48 -14.55
CA VAL A 87 -26.61 1.65 -13.69
C VAL A 87 -25.87 0.44 -13.08
N GLY A 88 -25.50 0.53 -11.81
CA GLY A 88 -24.65 -0.47 -11.14
C GLY A 88 -24.14 -0.05 -9.77
N LEU A 89 -24.13 1.25 -9.46
CA LEU A 89 -24.29 1.69 -8.08
C LEU A 89 -25.62 1.10 -7.55
N PRO A 90 -25.74 0.74 -6.25
CA PRO A 90 -27.05 0.46 -5.67
C PRO A 90 -28.00 1.56 -6.12
N ARG A 91 -29.24 1.19 -6.49
CA ARG A 91 -30.27 2.08 -7.09
C ARG A 91 -30.46 3.41 -6.35
N GLU A 92 -29.94 3.52 -5.14
CA GLU A 92 -29.81 4.74 -4.36
C GLU A 92 -28.36 4.86 -3.86
N PRO A 93 -27.51 5.70 -4.44
CA PRO A 93 -26.17 5.92 -3.93
C PRO A 93 -26.25 7.03 -2.88
N TYR A 94 -26.92 6.78 -1.77
CA TYR A 94 -27.09 7.79 -0.71
C TYR A 94 -25.75 8.27 -0.13
N TRP A 95 -24.70 7.45 -0.22
CA TRP A 95 -23.29 7.77 0.08
C TRP A 95 -22.56 8.63 -0.99
N LEU A 96 -23.17 8.83 -2.16
CA LEU A 96 -22.74 9.75 -3.22
C LEU A 96 -23.75 10.90 -3.27
N SER A 97 -24.17 11.40 -2.11
CA SER A 97 -24.89 12.67 -2.11
C SER A 97 -23.99 13.71 -2.77
N ARG A 98 -24.56 14.58 -3.61
CA ARG A 98 -23.77 15.62 -4.31
C ARG A 98 -22.91 16.41 -3.31
N PHE A 99 -23.38 16.61 -2.09
CA PHE A 99 -22.63 17.30 -1.05
C PHE A 99 -21.37 16.53 -0.60
N GLU A 100 -21.47 15.23 -0.33
CA GLU A 100 -20.35 14.40 0.14
C GLU A 100 -19.26 14.22 -0.92
N ILE A 101 -19.64 14.17 -2.20
CA ILE A 101 -18.68 14.10 -3.33
C ILE A 101 -17.74 15.31 -3.33
N TRP A 102 -18.29 16.53 -3.24
CA TRP A 102 -17.48 17.75 -3.37
C TRP A 102 -16.75 18.12 -2.07
N THR A 103 -17.28 17.73 -0.91
CA THR A 103 -16.72 18.12 0.40
C THR A 103 -15.73 17.09 0.95
N SER A 104 -15.97 15.80 0.71
CA SER A 104 -15.12 14.72 1.20
C SER A 104 -14.53 13.88 0.06
N GLY A 105 -15.29 13.58 -1.01
CA GLY A 105 -14.86 12.81 -2.18
C GLY A 105 -13.59 13.36 -2.83
N ILE A 106 -13.73 14.51 -3.50
CA ILE A 106 -12.66 15.13 -4.29
C ILE A 106 -11.40 15.40 -3.46
N PRO A 107 -11.49 16.06 -2.28
CA PRO A 107 -10.29 16.36 -1.52
C PRO A 107 -9.58 15.08 -1.06
N VAL A 108 -10.32 14.06 -0.62
CA VAL A 108 -9.74 12.81 -0.14
C VAL A 108 -9.11 12.03 -1.29
N HIS A 109 -9.82 11.79 -2.39
CA HIS A 109 -9.27 11.13 -3.59
C HIS A 109 -8.00 11.84 -4.09
N TYR A 110 -8.03 13.16 -4.24
CA TYR A 110 -6.87 13.92 -4.69
C TYR A 110 -5.66 13.73 -3.76
N LEU A 111 -5.88 13.79 -2.44
CA LEU A 111 -4.81 13.63 -1.45
C LEU A 111 -4.26 12.20 -1.42
N THR A 112 -5.09 11.17 -1.49
CA THR A 112 -4.63 9.77 -1.46
C THR A 112 -3.93 9.38 -2.76
N TYR A 113 -4.43 9.82 -3.92
CA TYR A 113 -3.74 9.64 -5.19
C TYR A 113 -2.39 10.36 -5.20
N THR A 114 -2.35 11.59 -4.69
CA THR A 114 -1.11 12.34 -4.53
C THR A 114 -0.13 11.63 -3.59
N ALA A 115 -0.59 11.08 -2.48
CA ALA A 115 0.26 10.30 -1.57
C ALA A 115 0.87 9.08 -2.28
N GLY A 116 0.07 8.34 -3.04
CA GLY A 116 0.53 7.21 -3.86
C GLY A 116 1.54 7.63 -4.93
N PHE A 117 1.28 8.73 -5.65
CA PHE A 117 2.21 9.29 -6.62
C PHE A 117 3.53 9.71 -5.97
N LEU A 118 3.48 10.41 -4.84
CA LEU A 118 4.68 10.87 -4.15
C LEU A 118 5.51 9.69 -3.62
N LEU A 119 4.86 8.63 -3.14
CA LEU A 119 5.54 7.40 -2.77
C LEU A 119 6.19 6.73 -4.00
N ALA A 120 5.47 6.63 -5.12
CA ALA A 120 6.01 6.10 -6.37
C ALA A 120 7.24 6.92 -6.83
N LEU A 121 7.15 8.25 -6.79
CA LEU A 121 8.24 9.18 -7.14
C LEU A 121 9.45 8.98 -6.24
N TRP A 122 9.21 8.82 -4.94
CA TRP A 122 10.27 8.59 -3.97
C TRP A 122 10.96 7.24 -4.20
N ILE A 123 10.20 6.16 -4.40
CA ILE A 123 10.72 4.82 -4.72
C ILE A 123 11.52 4.87 -6.02
N TRP A 124 10.98 5.48 -7.07
CA TRP A 124 11.62 5.59 -8.38
C TRP A 124 12.99 6.29 -8.30
N ARG A 125 13.06 7.41 -7.56
CA ARG A 125 14.32 8.15 -7.33
C ARG A 125 15.35 7.30 -6.57
N ARG A 126 14.92 6.48 -5.61
CA ARG A 126 15.81 5.59 -4.85
C ARG A 126 16.26 4.37 -5.65
N GLY A 127 15.40 3.85 -6.52
CA GLY A 127 15.66 2.66 -7.34
C GLY A 127 16.96 2.74 -8.16
N HIS A 128 17.34 3.93 -8.63
CA HIS A 128 18.62 4.11 -9.33
C HIS A 128 19.85 3.80 -8.48
N ARG A 129 19.84 4.22 -7.21
CA ARG A 129 20.92 3.94 -6.25
C ARG A 129 20.91 2.46 -5.87
N LEU A 130 19.73 1.93 -5.55
CA LEU A 130 19.52 0.55 -5.15
C LEU A 130 19.95 -0.43 -6.25
N LYS A 131 19.66 -0.12 -7.51
CA LYS A 131 20.09 -0.94 -8.66
C LYS A 131 21.60 -1.17 -8.68
N LYS A 132 22.42 -0.16 -8.41
CA LYS A 132 23.89 -0.30 -8.36
C LYS A 132 24.35 -1.19 -7.20
N ILE A 133 23.70 -1.05 -6.05
CA ILE A 133 23.99 -1.85 -4.85
C ILE A 133 23.63 -3.32 -5.11
N MET A 134 22.44 -3.57 -5.67
CA MET A 134 21.90 -4.91 -5.91
C MET A 134 22.67 -5.70 -6.97
N GLN A 135 23.35 -5.03 -7.91
CA GLN A 135 24.20 -5.69 -8.92
C GLN A 135 25.32 -6.52 -8.29
N ASN A 136 25.77 -6.17 -7.09
CA ASN A 136 26.88 -6.83 -6.40
C ASN A 136 26.42 -7.87 -5.37
N ILE A 137 25.12 -8.17 -5.29
CA ILE A 137 24.54 -9.06 -4.29
C ILE A 137 23.86 -10.22 -5.00
N GLU A 138 24.21 -11.45 -4.63
CA GLU A 138 23.55 -12.64 -5.14
C GLU A 138 22.05 -12.65 -4.73
N PRO A 139 21.11 -12.85 -5.67
CA PRO A 139 19.68 -12.87 -5.36
C PRO A 139 19.28 -13.87 -4.26
N LYS A 140 20.00 -15.01 -4.18
CA LYS A 140 19.80 -16.04 -3.15
C LYS A 140 20.00 -15.52 -1.72
N ARG A 141 20.91 -14.56 -1.53
CA ARG A 141 21.17 -13.96 -0.21
C ARG A 141 19.99 -13.12 0.24
N ILE A 142 19.43 -12.29 -0.66
CA ILE A 142 18.24 -11.48 -0.36
C ILE A 142 17.03 -12.39 -0.07
N ALA A 143 16.82 -13.43 -0.87
CA ALA A 143 15.73 -14.37 -0.67
C ALA A 143 15.84 -15.08 0.69
N PHE A 144 17.02 -15.58 1.04
CA PHE A 144 17.25 -16.27 2.31
C PHE A 144 17.11 -15.34 3.52
N THR A 145 17.70 -14.13 3.47
CA THR A 145 17.51 -13.14 4.54
C THR A 145 16.05 -12.78 4.71
N THR A 146 15.31 -12.61 3.61
CA THR A 146 13.87 -12.31 3.66
C THR A 146 13.07 -13.47 4.26
N LEU A 147 13.42 -14.71 3.89
CA LEU A 147 12.80 -15.93 4.41
C LEU A 147 12.99 -16.07 5.94
N ILE A 148 14.09 -15.56 6.48
CA ILE A 148 14.33 -15.51 7.94
C ILE A 148 13.61 -14.31 8.58
N ALA A 149 13.66 -13.14 7.95
CA ALA A 149 13.11 -11.92 8.52
C ALA A 149 11.56 -11.94 8.60
N ALA A 150 10.88 -12.45 7.58
CA ALA A 150 9.41 -12.47 7.54
C ALA A 150 8.78 -13.27 8.71
N PRO A 151 9.26 -14.46 9.10
CA PRO A 151 8.83 -15.16 10.31
C PRO A 151 9.04 -14.37 11.59
N PHE A 152 10.17 -13.65 11.74
CA PHE A 152 10.38 -12.81 12.93
C PHE A 152 9.37 -11.67 13.02
N VAL A 153 9.10 -11.00 11.90
CA VAL A 153 8.06 -9.97 11.79
C VAL A 153 6.68 -10.55 12.16
N LEU A 154 6.38 -11.77 11.71
CA LEU A 154 5.14 -12.47 12.05
C LEU A 154 5.05 -12.85 13.53
N ILE A 155 6.13 -13.37 14.13
CA ILE A 155 6.18 -13.73 15.55
C ILE A 155 5.94 -12.48 16.41
N LEU A 156 6.58 -11.36 16.07
CA LEU A 156 6.36 -10.09 16.76
C LEU A 156 4.93 -9.57 16.60
N ASP A 157 4.31 -9.75 15.44
CA ASP A 157 2.89 -9.42 15.26
C ASP A 157 1.97 -10.34 16.09
N GLY A 158 2.26 -11.64 16.13
CA GLY A 158 1.54 -12.61 16.95
C GLY A 158 1.59 -12.28 18.44
N ILE A 159 2.75 -11.84 18.94
CA ILE A 159 2.91 -11.46 20.35
C ILE A 159 2.27 -10.09 20.63
N ILE A 160 2.63 -9.07 19.85
CA ILE A 160 2.26 -7.68 20.15
C ILE A 160 0.84 -7.42 19.68
N THR A 161 0.58 -7.48 18.38
CA THR A 161 -0.75 -7.14 17.83
C THR A 161 -1.81 -8.14 18.28
N GLN A 162 -1.57 -9.43 18.09
CA GLN A 162 -2.59 -10.45 18.36
C GLN A 162 -2.70 -10.74 19.86
N GLY A 163 -1.57 -10.94 20.56
CA GLY A 163 -1.55 -11.24 21.98
C GLY A 163 -1.87 -10.04 22.87
N ILE A 164 -1.11 -8.94 22.76
CA ILE A 164 -1.22 -7.80 23.68
C ILE A 164 -2.37 -6.85 23.30
N PHE A 165 -2.49 -6.46 22.03
CA PHE A 165 -3.48 -5.44 21.62
C PHE A 165 -4.87 -6.02 21.40
N LEU A 166 -4.99 -7.15 20.70
CA LEU A 166 -6.28 -7.77 20.38
C LEU A 166 -6.75 -8.75 21.46
N GLY A 167 -5.86 -9.58 21.99
CA GLY A 167 -6.21 -10.66 22.92
C GLY A 167 -6.93 -11.84 22.27
N TYR A 168 -6.82 -11.98 20.94
CA TYR A 168 -7.50 -13.02 20.17
C TYR A 168 -6.51 -13.93 19.44
N PHE A 169 -6.88 -15.20 19.29
CA PHE A 169 -6.18 -16.12 18.39
C PHE A 169 -6.78 -16.03 17.00
N THR A 170 -6.00 -15.58 16.03
CA THR A 170 -6.46 -15.32 14.65
C THR A 170 -6.42 -16.55 13.73
N GLY A 171 -5.86 -17.66 14.19
CA GLY A 171 -5.80 -18.91 13.43
C GLY A 171 -4.60 -19.01 12.48
N ILE A 172 -4.32 -20.24 12.02
CA ILE A 172 -3.17 -20.54 11.16
C ILE A 172 -3.31 -19.88 9.78
N THR A 173 -4.51 -19.86 9.20
CA THR A 173 -4.77 -19.25 7.89
C THR A 173 -4.36 -17.78 7.87
N PHE A 174 -4.66 -17.03 8.93
CA PHE A 174 -4.25 -15.63 9.08
C PHE A 174 -2.72 -15.48 9.09
N LEU A 175 -2.01 -16.36 9.81
CA LEU A 175 -0.56 -16.36 9.88
C LEU A 175 0.10 -16.64 8.53
N VAL A 176 -0.46 -17.57 7.75
CA VAL A 176 0.04 -17.90 6.39
C VAL A 176 -0.08 -16.69 5.46
N HIS A 177 -1.23 -16.01 5.44
CA HIS A 177 -1.42 -14.82 4.60
C HIS A 177 -0.46 -13.68 5.02
N ARG A 178 -0.33 -13.42 6.32
CA ARG A 178 0.60 -12.41 6.82
C ARG A 178 2.05 -12.73 6.50
N PHE A 179 2.45 -14.00 6.57
CA PHE A 179 3.77 -14.44 6.14
C PHE A 179 4.01 -14.16 4.66
N ILE A 180 3.08 -14.55 3.77
CA ILE A 180 3.21 -14.33 2.32
C ILE A 180 3.32 -12.83 2.02
N ILE A 181 2.45 -12.01 2.62
CA ILE A 181 2.48 -10.55 2.44
C ILE A 181 3.81 -9.98 2.93
N ALA A 182 4.25 -10.35 4.14
CA ALA A 182 5.51 -9.84 4.69
C ALA A 182 6.72 -10.29 3.86
N PHE A 183 6.76 -11.54 3.40
CA PHE A 183 7.83 -12.04 2.55
C PHE A 183 7.91 -11.25 1.24
N VAL A 184 6.81 -11.18 0.49
CA VAL A 184 6.76 -10.46 -0.80
C VAL A 184 7.11 -8.99 -0.59
N PHE A 185 6.55 -8.36 0.44
CA PHE A 185 6.83 -6.97 0.77
C PHE A 185 8.31 -6.75 1.08
N ILE A 186 8.88 -7.48 2.05
CA ILE A 186 10.28 -7.31 2.46
C ILE A 186 11.21 -7.58 1.27
N TYR A 187 10.91 -8.59 0.45
CA TYR A 187 11.71 -8.93 -0.72
C TYR A 187 11.74 -7.77 -1.73
N LEU A 188 10.56 -7.24 -2.09
CA LEU A 188 10.44 -6.09 -2.99
C LEU A 188 11.06 -4.84 -2.38
N TRP A 189 10.75 -4.55 -1.12
CA TRP A 189 11.21 -3.35 -0.41
C TRP A 189 12.73 -3.31 -0.31
N SER A 190 13.36 -4.46 -0.03
CA SER A 190 14.81 -4.62 -0.06
C SER A 190 15.38 -4.19 -1.40
N SER A 191 14.76 -4.62 -2.50
CA SER A 191 15.28 -4.42 -3.86
C SER A 191 15.09 -2.99 -4.40
N TYR A 192 14.01 -2.31 -4.02
CA TYR A 192 13.65 -0.99 -4.56
C TYR A 192 13.97 0.18 -3.63
N VAL A 193 13.96 -0.05 -2.32
CA VAL A 193 14.05 1.02 -1.31
C VAL A 193 15.24 0.81 -0.36
N GLY A 194 15.42 -0.40 0.16
CA GLY A 194 16.43 -0.71 1.18
C GLY A 194 15.99 -0.36 2.61
N PHE A 195 16.93 -0.45 3.56
CA PHE A 195 16.68 -0.28 4.99
C PHE A 195 17.57 0.78 5.66
N ASP A 196 17.88 1.88 4.97
CA ASP A 196 18.30 3.10 5.67
C ASP A 196 17.18 3.58 6.62
N GLY A 197 17.45 4.60 7.43
CA GLY A 197 16.46 5.09 8.41
C GLY A 197 15.11 5.44 7.77
N LYS A 198 15.12 6.02 6.56
CA LYS A 198 13.90 6.37 5.83
C LYS A 198 13.18 5.14 5.31
N GLY A 199 13.90 4.22 4.66
CA GLY A 199 13.38 2.97 4.13
C GLY A 199 12.81 2.06 5.22
N LEU A 200 13.43 2.04 6.41
CA LEU A 200 12.93 1.27 7.54
C LEU A 200 11.61 1.84 8.09
N ILE A 201 11.55 3.15 8.34
CA ILE A 201 10.34 3.79 8.90
C ILE A 201 9.18 3.70 7.91
N SER A 202 9.42 4.06 6.64
CA SER A 202 8.39 3.97 5.59
C SER A 202 8.01 2.53 5.30
N GLY A 203 8.95 1.58 5.35
CA GLY A 203 8.66 0.17 5.17
C GLY A 203 7.73 -0.38 6.26
N ALA A 204 7.96 0.00 7.52
CA ALA A 204 7.10 -0.39 8.64
C ALA A 204 5.70 0.21 8.50
N LEU A 205 5.62 1.48 8.11
CA LEU A 205 4.33 2.16 7.86
C LEU A 205 3.55 1.48 6.73
N ILE A 206 4.19 1.19 5.58
CA ILE A 206 3.48 0.57 4.45
C ILE A 206 3.10 -0.88 4.75
N LEU A 207 3.96 -1.66 5.41
CA LEU A 207 3.62 -3.04 5.76
C LEU A 207 2.48 -3.12 6.78
N SER A 208 2.46 -2.23 7.78
CA SER A 208 1.36 -2.15 8.74
C SER A 208 0.05 -1.70 8.09
N LEU A 209 0.10 -0.74 7.16
CA LEU A 209 -1.06 -0.37 6.35
C LEU A 209 -1.54 -1.56 5.49
N LEU A 210 -0.64 -2.29 4.82
CA LEU A 210 -0.98 -3.46 4.00
C LEU A 210 -1.72 -4.53 4.82
N TRP A 211 -1.19 -4.87 5.99
CA TRP A 211 -1.86 -5.82 6.88
C TRP A 211 -3.19 -5.33 7.43
N SER A 212 -3.29 -4.03 7.76
CA SER A 212 -4.54 -3.45 8.25
C SER A 212 -5.60 -3.45 7.16
N THR A 213 -5.23 -3.03 5.95
CA THR A 213 -6.08 -3.02 4.74
C THR A 213 -6.53 -4.43 4.37
N PHE A 214 -5.62 -5.41 4.44
CA PHE A 214 -6.00 -6.81 4.22
C PHE A 214 -7.06 -7.28 5.23
N ASN A 215 -6.95 -6.89 6.50
CA ASN A 215 -7.94 -7.27 7.51
C ASN A 215 -9.28 -6.56 7.37
N MET A 216 -9.32 -5.37 6.74
CA MET A 216 -10.58 -4.68 6.43
C MET A 216 -11.45 -5.53 5.49
N TYR A 217 -10.83 -6.10 4.45
CA TYR A 217 -11.59 -6.69 3.34
C TYR A 217 -11.55 -8.22 3.30
N LEU A 218 -10.45 -8.85 3.74
CA LEU A 218 -10.19 -10.28 3.53
C LEU A 218 -9.68 -11.04 4.77
N GLY A 219 -9.36 -10.35 5.87
CA GLY A 219 -8.75 -10.96 7.05
C GLY A 219 -9.74 -11.28 8.16
N ALA A 220 -10.65 -12.24 7.92
CA ALA A 220 -11.51 -12.77 8.97
C ALA A 220 -10.68 -13.44 10.10
N VAL A 221 -11.13 -13.28 11.33
CA VAL A 221 -10.51 -13.82 12.56
C VAL A 221 -11.45 -14.79 13.28
N GLY A 222 -10.97 -15.42 14.37
CA GLY A 222 -11.75 -16.35 15.21
C GLY A 222 -11.51 -17.84 14.93
N LEU A 223 -10.83 -18.18 13.83
CA LEU A 223 -10.59 -19.59 13.49
C LEU A 223 -9.53 -20.27 14.37
N PRO A 224 -9.67 -21.58 14.66
CA PRO A 224 -10.81 -22.45 14.33
C PRO A 224 -11.91 -22.47 15.39
N LYS A 225 -11.78 -21.67 16.47
CA LYS A 225 -12.61 -21.81 17.68
C LYS A 225 -13.98 -21.16 17.55
N ASP A 226 -14.05 -20.05 16.85
CA ASP A 226 -15.24 -19.23 16.67
C ASP A 226 -15.66 -19.18 15.19
N PHE A 227 -16.92 -18.80 14.94
CA PHE A 227 -17.39 -18.50 13.59
C PHE A 227 -16.59 -17.33 13.00
N PRO A 228 -16.11 -17.39 11.75
CA PRO A 228 -15.27 -16.34 11.19
C PRO A 228 -16.00 -15.00 11.16
N PHE A 229 -15.34 -13.96 11.67
CA PHE A 229 -15.87 -12.60 11.67
C PHE A 229 -14.79 -11.59 11.26
N PHE A 230 -15.23 -10.43 10.77
CA PHE A 230 -14.36 -9.31 10.43
C PHE A 230 -14.31 -8.31 11.59
N LEU A 231 -13.13 -7.72 11.81
CA LEU A 231 -12.95 -6.68 12.81
C LEU A 231 -13.61 -5.38 12.33
N SER A 232 -14.21 -4.61 13.25
CA SER A 232 -14.70 -3.28 12.92
C SER A 232 -13.54 -2.32 12.62
N TYR A 233 -13.80 -1.28 11.81
CA TYR A 233 -12.81 -0.27 11.45
C TYR A 233 -12.17 0.39 12.68
N ASP A 234 -12.94 0.67 13.73
CA ASP A 234 -12.40 1.24 14.98
C ASP A 234 -11.37 0.32 15.63
N VAL A 235 -11.61 -0.99 15.67
CA VAL A 235 -10.67 -1.96 16.22
C VAL A 235 -9.42 -2.07 15.33
N LEU A 236 -9.60 -2.03 14.01
CA LEU A 236 -8.50 -2.06 13.06
C LEU A 236 -7.56 -0.86 13.28
N TRP A 237 -8.09 0.36 13.39
CA TRP A 237 -7.26 1.55 13.53
C TRP A 237 -6.75 1.80 14.95
N ALA A 238 -7.52 1.47 15.98
CA ALA A 238 -7.13 1.73 17.37
C ALA A 238 -6.20 0.64 17.93
N LYS A 239 -6.28 -0.60 17.42
CA LYS A 239 -5.53 -1.74 17.97
C LYS A 239 -4.63 -2.41 16.94
N VAL A 240 -5.19 -2.81 15.80
CA VAL A 240 -4.44 -3.62 14.81
C VAL A 240 -3.33 -2.82 14.18
N PHE A 241 -3.61 -1.60 13.71
CA PHE A 241 -2.63 -0.76 13.03
C PHE A 241 -1.46 -0.35 13.95
N PRO A 242 -1.67 0.16 15.19
CA PRO A 242 -0.59 0.49 16.11
C PRO A 242 0.26 -0.73 16.50
N GLY A 243 -0.39 -1.86 16.81
CA GLY A 243 0.30 -3.10 17.10
C GLY A 243 1.16 -3.54 15.91
N ALA A 244 0.57 -3.59 14.71
CA ALA A 244 1.27 -3.95 13.49
C ALA A 244 2.42 -2.99 13.17
N LEU A 245 2.26 -1.69 13.40
CA LEU A 245 3.32 -0.71 13.18
C LEU A 245 4.52 -0.96 14.10
N ILE A 246 4.29 -1.23 15.39
CA ILE A 246 5.36 -1.57 16.33
C ILE A 246 6.03 -2.89 15.93
N SER A 247 5.24 -3.94 15.64
CA SER A 247 5.75 -5.25 15.24
C SER A 247 6.57 -5.19 13.96
N THR A 248 6.08 -4.49 12.95
CA THR A 248 6.78 -4.32 11.68
C THR A 248 8.04 -3.48 11.86
N LEU A 249 8.02 -2.41 12.66
CA LEU A 249 9.22 -1.61 12.93
C LEU A 249 10.32 -2.45 13.59
N LEU A 250 9.99 -3.20 14.64
CA LEU A 250 10.93 -4.09 15.33
C LEU A 250 11.40 -5.23 14.44
N GLY A 251 10.50 -5.86 13.68
CA GLY A 251 10.84 -6.94 12.77
C GLY A 251 11.69 -6.48 11.58
N LEU A 252 11.45 -5.29 11.04
CA LEU A 252 12.28 -4.69 9.99
C LEU A 252 13.64 -4.22 10.52
N LEU A 253 13.78 -3.88 11.80
CA LEU A 253 15.09 -3.68 12.43
C LEU A 253 15.91 -4.97 12.41
N ILE A 254 15.28 -6.12 12.73
CA ILE A 254 15.93 -7.43 12.61
C ILE A 254 16.29 -7.70 11.15
N ALA A 255 15.36 -7.48 10.21
CA ALA A 255 15.62 -7.63 8.78
C ALA A 255 16.86 -6.81 8.35
N ARG A 256 16.92 -5.54 8.76
CA ARG A 256 18.07 -4.66 8.51
C ARG A 256 19.37 -5.22 9.08
N MET A 257 19.36 -5.82 10.27
CA MET A 257 20.56 -6.45 10.86
C MET A 257 21.05 -7.64 10.04
N LEU A 258 20.13 -8.42 9.47
CA LEU A 258 20.42 -9.63 8.69
C LEU A 258 20.75 -9.35 7.21
N MET A 259 20.39 -8.19 6.67
CA MET A 259 20.62 -7.84 5.26
C MET A 259 22.11 -7.68 4.93
N PRO A 260 22.53 -7.85 3.66
CA PRO A 260 23.89 -7.48 3.25
C PRO A 260 24.16 -5.99 3.46
N GLU A 261 25.38 -5.61 3.84
CA GLU A 261 25.73 -4.23 4.22
C GLU A 261 25.34 -3.18 3.18
N GLY A 262 25.51 -3.49 1.89
CA GLY A 262 25.12 -2.60 0.81
C GLY A 262 23.63 -2.22 0.86
N VAL A 263 22.74 -3.15 1.22
CA VAL A 263 21.28 -2.90 1.32
C VAL A 263 20.93 -2.06 2.55
N LYS A 264 21.73 -2.17 3.63
CA LYS A 264 21.51 -1.41 4.88
C LYS A 264 21.78 0.09 4.74
N GLN A 265 22.67 0.46 3.82
CA GLN A 265 23.13 1.84 3.60
C GLN A 265 22.38 2.55 2.46
N ALA A 266 21.51 1.82 1.78
CA ALA A 266 20.86 2.20 0.53
C ALA A 266 19.82 3.31 0.71
#